data_AF-A0A1G3L4A8-F1
#
_entry.id   AF-A0A1G3L4A8-F1
#
_cell.length_a   1.000
_cell.length_b   1.000
_cell.length_c   1.000
_cell.angle_alpha   90.00
_cell.angle_beta   90.00
_cell.angle_gamma   90.00
#
_symmetry.space_group_name_H-M   'P 1'
#
loop_
_entity.id
_entity.type
_entity.pdbx_description
1 polymer ?
#
loop_
_entity_poly.entity_id
_entity_poly.type
_entity_poly.pdbx_seq_one_letter_code
_entity_poly.pdbx_strand_id
1 'polypeptide(L)'
;EAQDSVSREETAKWSRESTWHGLKIVSTEKGGIADDWGKVEFIASYSQGGRKEDHHEISEFKKTGGRWYYDTGKFVATTIVRDQPKVGRNEACPCGSGKKYKHCHGA
;
A
#
# COMPACT_ATOMS: atom_id res chain seq x y z
N GLU A 1 -20.79 14.61 8.72
CA GLU A 1 -20.93 13.14 8.78
C GLU A 1 -19.59 12.55 8.35
N ALA A 2 -18.79 11.79 9.10
CA ALA A 2 -18.75 11.45 10.51
C ALA A 2 -17.24 11.40 10.87
N GLN A 3 -16.75 12.33 11.69
CA GLN A 3 -15.46 12.14 12.39
C GLN A 3 -15.76 11.23 13.59
N ASP A 4 -15.98 9.96 13.30
CA ASP A 4 -16.14 8.95 14.32
C ASP A 4 -14.79 8.76 15.01
N SER A 5 -14.64 9.41 16.17
CA SER A 5 -13.68 9.16 17.25
C SER A 5 -12.27 8.66 16.87
N VAL A 6 -11.50 9.41 16.07
CA VAL A 6 -10.05 9.19 15.98
C VAL A 6 -9.39 9.66 17.28
N SER A 7 -9.12 8.72 18.19
CA SER A 7 -8.37 9.00 19.41
C SER A 7 -6.92 9.33 19.05
N ARG A 8 -6.52 10.58 19.35
CA ARG A 8 -5.14 11.04 19.19
C ARG A 8 -4.17 10.16 19.97
N GLU A 9 -4.58 9.68 21.13
CA GLU A 9 -3.76 8.84 22.01
C GLU A 9 -3.55 7.46 21.41
N GLU A 10 -4.59 6.84 20.87
CA GLU A 10 -4.49 5.52 20.20
C GLU A 10 -3.66 5.62 18.92
N THR A 11 -3.89 6.66 18.12
CA THR A 11 -3.09 6.94 16.92
C THR A 11 -1.62 7.13 17.26
N ALA A 12 -1.32 7.90 18.32
CA ALA A 12 0.04 8.13 18.78
C ALA A 12 0.69 6.85 19.34
N LYS A 13 -0.08 6.02 20.06
CA LYS A 13 0.40 4.74 20.57
C LYS A 13 0.76 3.80 19.42
N TRP A 14 -0.16 3.58 18.46
CA TRP A 14 0.14 2.73 17.29
C TRP A 14 1.39 3.22 16.59
N SER A 15 1.52 4.54 16.41
CA SER A 15 2.58 5.12 15.59
C SER A 15 3.94 4.95 16.25
N ARG A 16 4.00 4.92 17.58
CA ARG A 16 5.23 4.71 18.35
C ARG A 16 5.60 3.24 18.49
N GLU A 17 4.61 2.36 18.57
CA GLU A 17 4.83 0.90 18.65
C GLU A 17 5.16 0.28 17.29
N SER A 18 4.92 1.01 16.20
CA SER A 18 5.27 0.59 14.84
C SER A 18 6.71 0.96 14.50
N THR A 19 7.45 0.01 13.93
CA THR A 19 8.74 0.31 13.29
C THR A 19 8.48 0.74 11.85
N TRP A 20 8.71 2.01 11.53
CA TRP A 20 8.52 2.55 10.17
C TRP A 20 9.74 2.24 9.29
N HIS A 21 9.49 1.68 8.11
CA HIS A 21 10.54 1.31 7.15
C HIS A 21 10.67 2.32 6.00
N GLY A 22 9.58 3.01 5.67
CA GLY A 22 9.61 4.02 4.63
C GLY A 22 8.22 4.46 4.17
N LEU A 23 8.23 5.54 3.39
CA LEU A 23 7.07 6.10 2.72
C LEU A 23 7.41 6.24 1.23
N LYS A 24 6.59 5.65 0.36
CA LYS A 24 6.69 5.80 -1.09
C LYS A 24 5.48 6.58 -1.58
N ILE A 25 5.71 7.69 -2.28
CA ILE A 25 4.67 8.37 -3.04
C ILE A 25 4.55 7.68 -4.40
N VAL A 26 3.35 7.20 -4.73
CA VAL A 26 3.04 6.53 -6.00
C VAL A 26 2.60 7.55 -7.04
N SER A 27 1.67 8.43 -6.67
CA SER A 27 1.15 9.48 -7.55
C SER A 27 0.63 10.67 -6.75
N THR A 28 0.55 11.83 -7.42
CA THR A 28 -0.04 13.05 -6.87
C THR A 28 -0.93 13.72 -7.91
N GLU A 29 -2.05 14.28 -7.46
CA GLU A 29 -2.96 15.09 -8.27
C GLU A 29 -3.16 16.45 -7.60
N LYS A 30 -2.92 17.56 -8.34
CA LYS A 30 -2.96 18.94 -7.80
C LYS A 30 -2.09 19.11 -6.55
N GLY A 31 -2.51 19.92 -5.58
CA GLY A 31 -1.72 20.24 -4.39
C GLY A 31 -0.73 21.41 -4.57
N GLY A 32 -0.81 22.15 -5.67
CA GLY A 32 0.01 23.33 -5.91
C GLY A 32 -0.35 24.51 -5.00
N ILE A 33 0.45 25.58 -5.05
CA ILE A 33 0.21 26.78 -4.23
C ILE A 33 -1.14 27.44 -4.52
N ALA A 34 -1.60 27.35 -5.78
CA ALA A 34 -2.85 27.91 -6.26
C ALA A 34 -4.05 26.95 -6.13
N ASP A 35 -3.82 25.67 -5.82
CA ASP A 35 -4.90 24.71 -5.66
C ASP A 35 -5.52 24.79 -4.26
N ASP A 36 -6.80 24.45 -4.20
CA ASP A 36 -7.61 24.32 -2.99
C ASP A 36 -7.90 22.85 -2.62
N TRP A 37 -7.48 21.91 -3.45
CA TRP A 37 -7.53 20.47 -3.18
C TRP A 37 -6.36 19.72 -3.82
N GLY A 38 -6.09 18.51 -3.34
CA GLY A 38 -5.10 17.62 -3.94
C GLY A 38 -5.30 16.19 -3.48
N LYS A 39 -4.68 15.25 -4.20
CA LYS A 39 -4.66 13.84 -3.83
C LYS A 39 -3.25 13.30 -3.83
N VAL A 40 -3.00 12.34 -2.95
CA VAL A 40 -1.72 11.65 -2.83
C VAL A 40 -2.00 10.16 -2.70
N GLU A 41 -1.48 9.37 -3.62
CA GLU A 41 -1.39 7.93 -3.48
C GLU A 41 -0.02 7.59 -2.89
N PHE A 42 0.00 6.82 -1.81
CA PHE A 42 1.24 6.45 -1.14
C PHE A 42 1.18 5.05 -0.55
N ILE A 43 2.37 4.51 -0.31
CA ILE A 43 2.58 3.25 0.40
C ILE A 43 3.45 3.55 1.61
N ALA A 44 2.90 3.37 2.81
CA ALA A 44 3.63 3.44 4.06
C ALA A 44 3.97 2.01 4.53
N SER A 45 5.26 1.69 4.57
CA SER A 45 5.74 0.38 5.01
C SER A 45 6.15 0.43 6.47
N TYR A 46 5.58 -0.43 7.31
CA TYR A 46 5.91 -0.53 8.74
C TYR A 46 5.89 -1.98 9.21
N SER A 47 6.39 -2.24 10.42
CA SER A 47 6.24 -3.51 11.11
C SER A 47 5.65 -3.34 12.49
N GLN A 48 4.70 -4.21 12.83
CA GLN A 48 4.11 -4.35 14.16
C GLN A 48 4.21 -5.82 14.57
N GLY A 49 4.74 -6.09 15.77
CA GLY A 49 4.91 -7.47 16.26
C GLY A 49 5.77 -8.37 15.35
N GLY A 50 6.73 -7.80 14.62
CA GLY A 50 7.60 -8.53 13.68
C GLY A 50 6.96 -8.83 12.31
N ARG A 51 5.69 -8.46 12.09
CA ARG A 51 5.02 -8.61 10.80
C ARG A 51 5.16 -7.33 9.99
N LYS A 52 5.63 -7.44 8.74
CA LYS A 52 5.72 -6.30 7.82
C LYS A 52 4.38 -6.07 7.13
N GLU A 53 3.96 -4.82 7.09
CA GLU A 53 2.72 -4.36 6.48
C GLU A 53 3.00 -3.17 5.56
N ASP A 54 2.29 -3.15 4.44
CA ASP A 54 2.28 -2.04 3.50
C ASP A 54 0.87 -1.45 3.50
N HIS A 55 0.75 -0.23 4.03
CA HIS A 55 -0.47 0.53 3.98
C HIS A 55 -0.45 1.36 2.69
N HIS A 56 -1.18 0.87 1.68
CA HIS A 56 -1.38 1.53 0.41
C HIS A 56 -2.71 2.29 0.41
N GLU A 57 -2.65 3.61 0.25
CA GLU A 57 -3.82 4.48 0.34
C GLU A 57 -3.78 5.59 -0.72
N ILE A 58 -4.96 6.00 -1.17
CA ILE A 58 -5.18 7.26 -1.89
C ILE A 58 -5.91 8.21 -0.94
N SER A 59 -5.23 9.26 -0.49
CA SER A 59 -5.80 10.30 0.37
C SER A 59 -6.13 11.56 -0.42
N GLU A 60 -7.25 12.19 -0.08
CA GLU A 60 -7.68 13.49 -0.59
C GLU A 60 -7.49 14.56 0.50
N PHE A 61 -7.04 15.74 0.08
CA PHE A 61 -6.77 16.89 0.94
C PHE A 61 -7.50 18.12 0.42
N LYS A 62 -7.96 18.97 1.34
CA LYS A 62 -8.55 20.28 1.05
C LYS A 62 -7.74 21.39 1.71
N LYS A 63 -7.61 22.54 1.05
CA LYS A 63 -6.92 23.71 1.56
C LYS A 63 -7.91 24.77 1.98
N THR A 64 -7.95 25.08 3.27
CA THR A 64 -8.84 26.10 3.84
C THR A 64 -7.99 27.12 4.60
N GLY A 65 -8.17 28.41 4.29
CA GLY A 65 -7.39 29.48 4.93
C GLY A 65 -5.87 29.32 4.73
N GLY A 66 -5.44 28.78 3.58
CA GLY A 66 -4.04 28.53 3.27
C GLY A 66 -3.42 27.28 3.90
N ARG A 67 -4.18 26.52 4.70
CA ARG A 67 -3.71 25.28 5.36
C ARG A 67 -4.36 24.05 4.74
N TRP A 68 -3.56 23.01 4.54
CA TRP A 68 -4.02 21.72 4.04
C TRP A 68 -4.57 20.86 5.18
N TYR A 69 -5.72 20.24 4.93
CA TYR A 69 -6.41 19.31 5.83
C TYR A 69 -6.64 18.01 5.10
N TYR A 70 -6.41 16.89 5.79
CA TYR A 70 -6.87 15.59 5.33
C TYR A 70 -8.40 15.58 5.28
N ASP A 71 -8.96 15.20 4.15
CA ASP A 71 -10.41 15.16 3.92
C ASP A 71 -10.91 13.72 3.97
N THR A 72 -10.34 12.83 3.16
CA THR A 72 -10.72 11.42 3.10
C THR A 72 -9.58 10.54 2.59
N GLY A 73 -9.76 9.23 2.71
CA GLY A 73 -8.75 8.22 2.41
C GLY A 73 -9.38 6.92 1.97
N LYS A 74 -8.78 6.27 0.98
CA LYS A 74 -9.22 4.99 0.43
C LYS A 74 -8.07 4.00 0.40
N PHE A 75 -8.21 2.90 1.14
CA PHE A 75 -7.27 1.79 1.08
C PHE A 75 -7.29 1.16 -0.31
N VAL A 76 -6.11 1.07 -0.93
CA VAL A 76 -5.91 0.37 -2.19
C VAL A 76 -5.43 -1.03 -1.88
N ALA A 77 -6.23 -2.03 -2.24
CA ALA A 77 -5.80 -3.42 -2.11
C ALA A 77 -4.62 -3.69 -3.05
N THR A 78 -3.42 -3.81 -2.50
CA THR A 78 -2.25 -4.27 -3.26
C THR A 78 -2.45 -5.76 -3.57
N THR A 79 -2.85 -6.06 -4.80
CA THR A 79 -2.78 -7.43 -5.30
C THR A 79 -1.32 -7.74 -5.60
N ILE A 80 -0.78 -8.78 -4.96
CA ILE A 80 0.58 -9.25 -5.23
C ILE A 80 0.55 -9.89 -6.64
N VAL A 81 0.92 -9.12 -7.66
CA VAL A 81 1.15 -9.64 -9.00
C VAL A 81 2.47 -10.39 -8.95
N ARG A 82 2.43 -11.70 -9.25
CA ARG A 82 3.67 -12.50 -9.38
C ARG A 82 4.44 -11.97 -10.59
N ASP A 83 5.69 -11.58 -10.37
CA ASP A 83 6.61 -11.15 -11.44
C ASP A 83 6.86 -12.28 -12.44
N GLN A 84 6.85 -13.53 -11.94
CA GLN A 84 7.00 -14.73 -12.75
C GLN A 84 5.64 -15.22 -13.27
N PRO A 85 5.52 -15.54 -14.56
CA PRO A 85 4.31 -16.16 -15.10
C PRO A 85 4.03 -17.47 -14.35
N LYS A 86 2.75 -17.70 -14.05
CA LYS A 86 2.33 -18.93 -13.38
C LYS A 86 2.54 -20.10 -14.35
N VAL A 87 3.58 -20.90 -14.11
CA VAL A 87 3.81 -22.12 -14.89
C VAL A 87 2.60 -23.06 -14.75
N GLY A 88 2.02 -23.38 -15.90
CA GLY A 88 0.90 -24.29 -16.02
C GLY A 88 1.32 -25.72 -15.67
N ARG A 89 0.42 -26.47 -15.05
CA ARG A 89 0.65 -27.85 -14.59
C ARG A 89 1.21 -28.78 -15.68
N ASN A 90 0.85 -28.55 -16.95
CA ASN A 90 1.29 -29.37 -18.09
C ASN A 90 2.46 -28.75 -18.90
N GLU A 91 2.91 -27.54 -18.57
CA GLU A 91 4.02 -26.86 -19.27
C GLU A 91 5.38 -27.45 -18.89
N ALA A 92 6.41 -27.14 -19.68
CA ALA A 92 7.78 -27.55 -19.39
C ALA A 92 8.26 -26.97 -18.06
N CYS A 93 8.90 -27.80 -17.25
CA CYS A 93 9.38 -27.38 -15.94
C CYS A 93 10.58 -26.42 -16.07
N PRO A 94 10.58 -25.26 -15.39
CA PRO A 94 11.64 -24.24 -15.54
C PRO A 94 13.02 -24.68 -15.00
N CYS A 95 13.11 -25.81 -14.30
CA CYS A 95 14.39 -26.39 -13.85
C CYS A 95 15.24 -27.01 -14.97
N GLY A 96 14.77 -27.01 -16.22
CA GLY A 96 15.49 -27.59 -17.36
C GLY A 96 15.47 -29.11 -17.44
N SER A 97 14.66 -29.80 -16.63
CA SER A 97 14.61 -31.28 -16.59
C SER A 97 13.96 -31.96 -17.81
N GLY A 98 13.37 -31.18 -18.72
CA GLY A 98 12.59 -31.69 -19.86
C GLY A 98 11.23 -32.31 -19.49
N LYS A 99 10.88 -32.39 -18.20
CA LYS A 99 9.60 -32.95 -17.72
C LYS A 99 8.51 -31.87 -17.64
N LYS A 100 7.24 -32.28 -17.72
CA LYS A 100 6.10 -31.39 -17.41
C LYS A 100 6.13 -30.98 -15.94
N TYR A 101 5.70 -29.75 -15.62
CA TYR A 101 5.76 -29.19 -14.25
C TYR A 101 5.15 -30.13 -13.20
N LYS A 102 3.97 -30.71 -13.47
CA LYS A 102 3.31 -31.70 -12.59
C LYS A 102 4.09 -32.97 -12.28
N HIS A 103 5.06 -33.32 -13.11
CA HIS A 103 5.91 -34.51 -12.95
C HIS A 103 7.30 -34.13 -12.46
N CYS A 104 7.47 -32.89 -11.98
CA CYS A 104 8.72 -32.36 -11.48
C CYS A 104 8.47 -31.54 -10.20
N HIS A 105 8.33 -30.22 -10.29
CA HIS A 105 8.18 -29.32 -9.13
C HIS A 105 6.72 -28.98 -8.77
N GLY A 106 5.75 -29.48 -9.53
CA GLY A 106 4.31 -29.24 -9.32
C GLY A 106 3.59 -30.33 -8.54
N ALA A 107 4.29 -31.09 -7.71
CA ALA A 107 3.74 -32.12 -6.84
C ALA A 107 3.21 -31.53 -5.52
#